data_AF-A0A0P1AUB0-F1
#
_entry.id   AF-A0A0P1AUB0-F1
#
_cell.length_a   1.000
_cell.length_b   1.000
_cell.length_c   1.000
_cell.angle_alpha   90.00
_cell.angle_beta   90.00
_cell.angle_gamma   90.00
#
_symmetry.space_group_name_H-M   'P 1'
#
loop_
_entity.id
_entity.type
_entity.pdbx_description
1 polymer ?
#
loop_
_entity_poly.entity_id
_entity_poly.type
_entity_poly.pdbx_seq_one_letter_code
_entity_poly.pdbx_strand_id
1 'polypeptide(L)'
;MQTATFSGKRYFVTFIDEYSHFCAVYLLETKSEVFDKFANYVALAETHTGKRVKCIRSDNGGEYTSAAMTNFCAKRGIVQKFTPPYTPQLNGVAERMNRTLVESARCMMEHAGLSKIYWGKAVVTAAFLRNRCPTRATMHDKSPY
;
A
#
# COMPACT_ATOMS: atom_id res chain seq x y z
N MET A 1 -0.73 2.25 13.95
CA MET A 1 -0.06 2.58 15.23
C MET A 1 -1.06 3.33 16.10
N GLN A 2 -1.01 3.24 17.43
CA GLN A 2 -1.99 3.91 18.30
C GLN A 2 -1.83 5.45 18.33
N THR A 3 -0.63 5.95 18.03
CA THR A 3 -0.30 7.38 18.03
C THR A 3 -0.56 7.99 16.65
N ALA A 4 -1.19 9.16 16.59
CA ALA A 4 -1.29 9.93 15.34
C ALA A 4 0.09 10.46 14.91
N THR A 5 0.29 10.68 13.62
CA THR A 5 1.50 11.38 13.14
C THR A 5 1.49 12.84 13.58
N PHE A 6 2.62 13.53 13.46
CA PHE A 6 2.69 14.98 13.62
C PHE A 6 1.64 15.75 12.78
N SER A 7 1.27 15.21 11.62
CA SER A 7 0.27 15.77 10.71
C SER A 7 -1.15 15.20 10.91
N GLY A 8 -1.44 14.54 12.02
CA GLY A 8 -2.76 14.02 12.36
C GLY A 8 -3.18 12.71 11.66
N LYS A 9 -2.31 12.10 10.85
CA LYS A 9 -2.62 10.85 10.14
C LYS A 9 -2.57 9.65 11.11
N ARG A 10 -3.52 8.73 10.99
CA ARG A 10 -3.74 7.60 11.91
C ARG A 10 -3.59 6.24 11.24
N TYR A 11 -3.78 6.19 9.94
CA TYR A 11 -3.73 4.97 9.15
C TYR A 11 -2.76 5.14 8.00
N PHE A 12 -2.36 4.02 7.40
CA PHE A 12 -1.72 4.02 6.10
C PHE A 12 -2.33 2.90 5.27
N VAL A 13 -2.36 3.09 3.96
CA VAL A 13 -2.76 2.06 3.00
C VAL A 13 -1.60 1.81 2.05
N THR A 14 -1.49 0.55 1.62
CA THR A 14 -0.48 0.11 0.67
C THR A 14 -1.14 -0.44 -0.58
N PHE A 15 -0.69 0.01 -1.74
CA PHE A 15 -1.00 -0.60 -3.01
C PHE A 15 0.27 -1.22 -3.57
N ILE A 16 0.20 -2.51 -3.91
CA ILE A 16 1.35 -3.28 -4.36
C ILE A 16 1.05 -3.76 -5.77
N ASP A 17 1.98 -3.48 -6.69
CA ASP A 17 1.95 -4.10 -8.00
C ASP A 17 2.45 -5.56 -7.91
N GLU A 18 1.62 -6.51 -8.33
CA GLU A 18 1.91 -7.95 -8.20
C GLU A 18 3.08 -8.40 -9.09
N TYR A 19 3.38 -7.66 -10.17
CA TYR A 19 4.46 -7.99 -11.09
C TYR A 19 5.82 -7.43 -10.66
N SER A 20 5.91 -6.13 -10.42
CA SER A 20 7.16 -5.45 -10.03
C SER A 20 7.44 -5.51 -8.54
N HIS A 21 6.47 -5.89 -7.72
CA HIS A 21 6.50 -5.74 -6.27
C HIS A 21 6.65 -4.29 -5.79
N PHE A 22 6.41 -3.30 -6.66
CA PHE A 22 6.43 -1.89 -6.29
C PHE A 22 5.34 -1.61 -5.26
N CYS A 23 5.72 -1.01 -4.13
CA CYS A 23 4.81 -0.69 -3.04
C CYS A 23 4.61 0.83 -2.93
N ALA A 24 3.39 1.30 -3.23
CA ALA A 24 2.96 2.65 -2.95
C ALA A 24 2.32 2.74 -1.56
N VAL A 25 2.74 3.72 -0.76
CA VAL A 25 2.20 3.97 0.59
C VAL A 25 1.53 5.33 0.62
N TYR A 26 0.32 5.38 1.18
CA TYR A 26 -0.40 6.62 1.44
C TYR A 26 -0.79 6.72 2.91
N LEU A 27 -0.50 7.86 3.54
CA LEU A 27 -0.93 8.16 4.91
C LEU A 27 -2.36 8.71 4.89
N LEU A 28 -3.18 8.22 5.81
CA LEU A 28 -4.60 8.53 5.90
C LEU A 28 -4.97 9.02 7.31
N GLU A 29 -5.92 9.92 7.37
CA GLU A 29 -6.56 10.38 8.59
C GLU A 29 -7.72 9.47 8.98
N THR A 30 -8.53 9.10 7.98
CA THR A 30 -9.66 8.19 8.10
C THR A 30 -9.58 7.09 7.03
N LYS A 31 -10.25 5.95 7.28
CA LYS A 31 -10.30 4.87 6.30
C LYS A 31 -11.13 5.20 5.04
N SER A 32 -12.00 6.22 5.11
CA SER A 32 -12.80 6.64 3.95
C SER A 32 -11.95 7.24 2.82
N GLU A 33 -10.74 7.73 3.11
CA GLU A 33 -9.81 8.29 2.12
C GLU A 33 -9.18 7.22 1.19
N VAL A 34 -9.37 5.92 1.48
CA VAL A 34 -8.75 4.82 0.70
C VAL A 34 -9.15 4.89 -0.78
N PHE A 35 -10.41 5.20 -1.08
CA PHE A 35 -10.88 5.35 -2.46
C PHE A 35 -10.09 6.41 -3.23
N ASP A 36 -9.97 7.61 -2.66
CA ASP A 36 -9.27 8.71 -3.31
C ASP A 36 -7.79 8.38 -3.53
N LYS A 37 -7.15 7.71 -2.55
CA LYS A 37 -5.76 7.25 -2.70
C LYS A 37 -5.61 6.15 -3.74
N PHE A 38 -6.59 5.25 -3.85
CA PHE A 38 -6.59 4.23 -4.89
C PHE A 38 -6.73 4.85 -6.29
N ALA A 39 -7.65 5.80 -6.48
CA ALA A 39 -7.80 6.49 -7.77
C ALA A 39 -6.51 7.22 -8.18
N ASN A 40 -5.85 7.89 -7.22
CA ASN A 40 -4.54 8.53 -7.44
C ASN A 40 -3.46 7.50 -7.80
N TYR A 41 -3.42 6.35 -7.11
CA TYR A 41 -2.48 5.28 -7.42
C TYR A 41 -2.69 4.72 -8.83
N VAL A 42 -3.94 4.46 -9.24
CA VAL A 42 -4.24 3.98 -10.60
C VAL A 42 -3.76 4.98 -11.64
N ALA A 43 -4.06 6.27 -11.48
CA ALA A 43 -3.58 7.29 -12.40
C ALA A 43 -2.04 7.31 -12.47
N LEU A 44 -1.36 7.30 -11.32
CA LEU A 44 0.10 7.28 -11.23
C LEU A 44 0.69 6.06 -11.96
N ALA A 45 0.19 4.86 -11.65
CA ALA A 45 0.68 3.60 -12.18
C ALA A 45 0.48 3.50 -13.70
N GLU A 46 -0.69 3.90 -14.20
CA GLU A 46 -0.97 3.89 -15.63
C GLU A 46 -0.10 4.89 -16.40
N THR A 47 0.14 6.09 -15.86
CA THR A 47 1.01 7.09 -16.49
C THR A 47 2.48 6.66 -16.49
N HIS A 48 3.00 6.10 -15.40
CA HIS A 48 4.41 5.72 -15.30
C HIS A 48 4.75 4.46 -16.09
N THR A 49 3.83 3.51 -16.16
CA THR A 49 4.10 2.20 -16.81
C THR A 49 3.57 2.13 -18.25
N GLY A 50 2.67 3.04 -18.64
CA GLY A 50 1.91 2.96 -19.89
C GLY A 50 0.93 1.78 -19.94
N LYS A 51 0.73 1.06 -18.82
CA LYS A 51 -0.10 -0.14 -18.73
C LYS A 51 -1.32 0.12 -17.87
N ARG A 52 -2.49 -0.34 -18.32
CA ARG A 52 -3.75 -0.23 -17.58
C ARG A 52 -3.80 -1.18 -16.39
N VAL A 53 -4.31 -0.70 -15.26
CA VAL A 53 -4.63 -1.54 -14.12
C VAL A 53 -5.84 -2.40 -14.48
N LYS A 54 -5.72 -3.72 -14.40
CA LYS A 54 -6.79 -4.66 -14.81
C LYS A 54 -7.59 -5.21 -13.63
N CYS A 55 -6.94 -5.34 -12.47
CA CYS A 55 -7.51 -6.03 -11.32
C CYS A 55 -7.00 -5.38 -10.04
N ILE A 56 -7.86 -5.25 -9.05
CA ILE A 56 -7.50 -5.02 -7.65
C ILE A 56 -7.86 -6.27 -6.85
N ARG A 57 -6.94 -6.75 -6.03
CA ARG A 57 -7.20 -7.79 -5.02
C ARG A 57 -7.20 -7.13 -3.65
N SER A 58 -8.29 -7.27 -2.90
CA SER A 58 -8.43 -6.72 -1.56
C SER A 58 -9.18 -7.70 -0.65
N ASP A 59 -9.17 -7.42 0.66
CA ASP A 59 -10.10 -8.07 1.58
C ASP A 59 -11.51 -7.48 1.44
N ASN A 60 -12.47 -8.05 2.18
CA ASN A 60 -13.85 -7.55 2.28
C ASN A 60 -13.97 -6.28 3.16
N GLY A 61 -12.92 -5.47 3.27
CA GLY A 61 -12.95 -4.21 4.00
C GLY A 61 -13.99 -3.25 3.43
N GLY A 62 -14.73 -2.55 4.30
CA GLY A 62 -15.80 -1.62 3.91
C GLY A 62 -15.31 -0.48 3.01
N GLU A 63 -14.03 -0.13 3.11
CA GLU A 63 -13.37 0.83 2.23
C GLU A 63 -13.36 0.40 0.75
N TYR A 64 -13.23 -0.90 0.48
CA TYR A 64 -13.12 -1.46 -0.87
C TYR A 64 -14.48 -1.84 -1.47
N THR A 65 -15.52 -1.98 -0.63
CA THR A 65 -16.89 -2.30 -1.06
C THR A 65 -17.78 -1.06 -1.22
N SER A 66 -17.23 0.14 -1.04
CA SER A 66 -17.96 1.40 -1.21
C SER A 66 -18.47 1.59 -2.64
N ALA A 67 -19.67 2.19 -2.78
CA ALA A 67 -20.27 2.45 -4.10
C ALA A 67 -19.36 3.30 -5.02
N ALA A 68 -18.60 4.24 -4.44
CA ALA A 68 -17.63 5.04 -5.17
C ALA A 68 -16.50 4.17 -5.78
N MET A 69 -15.94 3.26 -4.98
CA MET A 69 -14.91 2.31 -5.42
C MET A 69 -15.45 1.40 -6.53
N THR A 70 -16.63 0.81 -6.33
CA THR A 70 -17.29 -0.06 -7.32
C THR A 70 -17.56 0.67 -8.63
N ASN A 71 -18.11 1.88 -8.57
CA ASN A 71 -18.40 2.69 -9.75
C ASN A 71 -17.12 3.09 -10.51
N PHE A 72 -16.05 3.45 -9.79
CA PHE A 72 -14.77 3.77 -10.40
C PHE A 72 -14.16 2.56 -11.10
N CYS A 73 -14.15 1.41 -10.43
CA CYS A 73 -13.67 0.16 -11.00
C CYS A 73 -14.47 -0.22 -12.25
N ALA A 74 -15.81 -0.14 -12.21
CA ALA A 74 -16.67 -0.41 -13.35
C ALA A 74 -16.38 0.52 -14.54
N LYS A 75 -16.27 1.84 -14.29
CA LYS A 75 -15.94 2.84 -15.33
C LYS A 75 -14.58 2.61 -15.97
N ARG A 76 -13.59 2.17 -15.18
CA ARG A 76 -12.22 1.89 -15.65
C ARG A 76 -12.04 0.47 -16.18
N GLY A 77 -13.03 -0.40 -16.07
CA GLY A 77 -12.92 -1.82 -16.43
C GLY A 77 -11.96 -2.61 -15.51
N ILE A 78 -11.79 -2.17 -14.26
CA ILE A 78 -10.95 -2.83 -13.26
C ILE A 78 -11.79 -3.91 -12.57
N VAL A 79 -11.32 -5.15 -12.58
CA VAL A 79 -11.96 -6.26 -11.86
C VAL A 79 -11.63 -6.18 -10.37
N GLN A 80 -12.64 -6.16 -9.51
CA GLN A 80 -12.45 -6.29 -8.06
C GLN A 80 -12.48 -7.77 -7.68
N LYS A 81 -11.39 -8.25 -7.06
CA LYS A 81 -11.30 -9.60 -6.50
C LYS A 81 -11.20 -9.50 -4.99
N PHE A 82 -12.24 -9.95 -4.31
CA PHE A 82 -12.26 -10.02 -2.86
C PHE A 82 -11.73 -11.38 -2.39
N THR A 83 -10.84 -11.38 -1.39
CA THR A 83 -10.39 -12.63 -0.79
C THR A 83 -11.51 -13.24 0.06
N PRO A 84 -11.79 -14.55 -0.10
CA PRO A 84 -12.78 -15.23 0.72
C PRO A 84 -12.45 -15.11 2.22
N PRO A 85 -13.47 -15.06 3.10
CA PRO A 85 -13.26 -15.21 4.53
C PRO A 85 -12.41 -16.45 4.83
N TYR A 86 -11.51 -16.38 5.81
CA TYR A 86 -10.63 -17.47 6.24
C TYR A 86 -9.52 -17.91 5.25
N THR A 87 -9.22 -17.12 4.20
CA THR A 87 -8.09 -17.37 3.28
C THR A 87 -7.03 -16.25 3.26
N PRO A 88 -6.40 -15.93 4.41
CA PRO A 88 -5.41 -14.84 4.52
C PRO A 88 -4.20 -15.03 3.59
N GLN A 89 -3.90 -16.27 3.17
CA GLN A 89 -2.81 -16.55 2.23
C GLN A 89 -2.97 -15.82 0.89
N LEU A 90 -4.20 -15.57 0.44
CA LEU A 90 -4.48 -14.88 -0.82
C LEU A 90 -4.20 -13.36 -0.73
N ASN A 91 -4.19 -12.80 0.47
CA ASN A 91 -3.75 -11.42 0.74
C ASN A 91 -2.33 -11.37 1.36
N GLY A 92 -1.65 -12.52 1.43
CA GLY A 92 -0.41 -12.66 2.18
C GLY A 92 0.76 -11.85 1.63
N VAL A 93 0.70 -11.36 0.39
CA VAL A 93 1.69 -10.43 -0.16
C VAL A 93 1.54 -9.05 0.49
N ALA A 94 0.31 -8.52 0.54
CA ALA A 94 0.03 -7.23 1.16
C ALA A 94 0.27 -7.27 2.67
N GLU A 95 -0.18 -8.32 3.35
CA GLU A 95 0.04 -8.48 4.79
C GLU A 95 1.53 -8.56 5.14
N ARG A 96 2.31 -9.35 4.39
CA ARG A 96 3.76 -9.44 4.62
C ARG A 96 4.46 -8.12 4.35
N MET A 97 4.10 -7.41 3.28
CA MET A 97 4.68 -6.10 2.98
C MET A 97 4.38 -5.10 4.11
N ASN A 98 3.13 -5.04 4.58
CA ASN A 98 2.73 -4.18 5.69
C ASN A 98 3.52 -4.47 6.96
N ARG A 99 3.72 -5.74 7.29
CA ARG A 99 4.55 -6.14 8.43
C ARG A 99 5.99 -5.67 8.26
N THR A 100 6.61 -5.94 7.11
CA THR A 100 7.99 -5.53 6.81
C THR A 100 8.18 -4.00 6.90
N LEU A 101 7.22 -3.23 6.38
CA LEU A 101 7.27 -1.76 6.44
C LEU A 101 7.16 -1.25 7.88
N VAL A 102 6.26 -1.82 8.68
CA VAL A 102 6.09 -1.43 10.09
C VAL A 102 7.32 -1.80 10.93
N GLU A 103 7.88 -2.99 10.73
CA GLU A 103 9.10 -3.43 11.41
C GLU A 103 10.29 -2.51 11.06
N SER A 104 10.50 -2.24 9.76
CA SER A 104 11.55 -1.35 9.29
C SER A 104 11.39 0.07 9.85
N ALA A 105 10.15 0.59 9.84
CA ALA A 105 9.85 1.91 10.40
C ALA A 105 10.16 1.98 11.90
N ARG A 106 9.83 0.93 12.67
CA ARG A 106 10.16 0.85 14.10
C ARG A 106 11.67 0.85 14.32
N CYS A 107 12.41 0.02 13.59
CA CYS A 107 13.87 -0.03 13.71
C CYS A 107 14.54 1.31 13.37
N MET A 108 14.12 1.97 12.28
CA MET A 108 14.66 3.28 11.90
C MET A 108 14.39 4.36 12.94
N MET A 109 13.18 4.38 13.51
CA MET A 109 12.84 5.36 14.54
C MET A 109 13.62 5.14 15.84
N GLU A 110 13.75 3.88 16.27
CA GLU A 110 14.49 3.53 17.48
C GLU A 110 15.97 3.91 17.35
N HIS A 111 16.59 3.55 16.22
CA HIS A 111 17.99 3.89 15.94
C HIS A 111 18.22 5.40 15.88
N ALA A 112 17.27 6.17 15.35
CA ALA A 112 17.36 7.62 15.26
C ALA A 112 16.93 8.37 16.55
N GLY A 113 16.47 7.65 17.59
CA GLY A 113 15.94 8.26 18.81
C GLY A 113 14.70 9.13 18.58
N LEU A 114 13.91 8.83 17.53
CA LEU A 114 12.76 9.65 17.14
C LEU A 114 11.47 9.26 17.88
N SER A 115 10.68 10.27 18.25
CA SER A 115 9.36 10.05 18.83
C SER A 115 8.40 9.33 17.87
N LYS A 116 7.47 8.56 18.44
CA LYS A 116 6.46 7.78 17.69
C LYS A 116 5.61 8.64 16.74
N ILE A 117 5.48 9.94 16.96
CA ILE A 117 4.76 10.86 16.05
C ILE A 117 5.34 10.91 14.62
N TYR A 118 6.58 10.45 14.44
CA TYR A 118 7.25 10.40 13.14
C TYR A 118 7.00 9.10 12.36
N TRP A 119 6.18 8.19 12.89
CA TRP A 119 5.95 6.88 12.27
C TRP A 119 5.50 6.98 10.81
N GLY A 120 4.69 7.98 10.46
CA GLY A 120 4.21 8.16 9.09
C GLY A 120 5.36 8.42 8.12
N LYS A 121 6.30 9.30 8.49
CA LYS A 121 7.52 9.53 7.72
C LYS A 121 8.38 8.27 7.66
N ALA A 122 8.54 7.57 8.79
CA ALA A 122 9.33 6.35 8.84
C ALA A 122 8.79 5.25 7.92
N VAL A 123 7.47 5.05 7.85
CA VAL A 123 6.84 4.07 6.94
C VAL A 123 7.01 4.47 5.47
N VAL A 124 6.84 5.76 5.14
CA VAL A 124 7.07 6.25 3.77
C VAL A 124 8.54 6.07 3.37
N THR A 125 9.48 6.37 4.26
CA THR A 125 10.92 6.13 4.03
C THR A 125 11.21 4.64 3.88
N ALA A 126 10.59 3.77 4.69
CA ALA A 126 10.77 2.31 4.58
C ALA A 126 10.35 1.81 3.19
N ALA A 127 9.21 2.30 2.66
CA ALA A 127 8.75 1.95 1.33
C ALA A 127 9.66 2.51 0.23
N PHE A 128 10.14 3.75 0.39
CA PHE A 128 11.09 4.35 -0.54
C PHE A 128 12.38 3.53 -0.68
N LEU A 129 12.94 3.08 0.44
CA LEU A 129 14.11 2.22 0.49
C LEU A 129 13.79 0.85 -0.10
N ARG A 130 12.66 0.25 0.29
CA ARG A 130 12.25 -1.07 -0.18
C ARG A 130 12.09 -1.14 -1.70
N ASN A 131 11.53 -0.11 -2.31
CA ASN A 131 11.36 -0.04 -3.76
C ASN A 131 12.70 0.14 -4.52
N ARG A 132 13.80 0.47 -3.83
CA ARG A 132 15.14 0.71 -4.41
C ARG A 132 16.17 -0.33 -4.02
N CYS A 133 15.82 -1.25 -3.13
CA CYS A 133 16.68 -2.37 -2.78
C CYS A 133 16.28 -3.61 -3.60
N PRO A 134 17.24 -4.42 -4.06
CA PRO A 134 16.96 -5.73 -4.64
C PRO A 134 16.14 -6.57 -3.66
N THR A 135 15.15 -7.30 -4.19
CA THR A 135 14.37 -8.22 -3.38
C THR A 135 14.39 -9.60 -4.02
N ARG A 136 14.32 -10.67 -3.22
CA ARG A 136 14.20 -12.04 -3.76
C ARG A 136 12.92 -12.27 -4.59
N ALA A 137 11.96 -11.35 -4.50
CA ALA A 137 10.70 -11.42 -5.23
C ALA A 137 10.82 -10.85 -6.65
N THR A 138 11.82 -10.01 -6.92
CA THR A 138 12.11 -9.44 -8.23
C THR A 138 13.15 -10.30 -8.96
N MET A 139 12.95 -10.52 -10.27
CA MET A 139 13.89 -11.31 -11.07
C MET A 139 15.22 -10.55 -11.27
N HIS A 140 16.33 -11.30 -11.27
CA HIS A 140 17.67 -10.82 -11.62
C HIS A 140 18.21 -9.66 -10.76
N ASP A 141 17.99 -9.70 -9.44
CA ASP A 141 18.50 -8.70 -8.49
C ASP A 141 18.09 -7.24 -8.80
N LYS A 142 17.00 -7.06 -9.55
CA LYS A 142 16.45 -5.74 -9.85
C LYS A 142 15.68 -5.19 -8.66
N SER A 143 15.71 -3.87 -8.48
CA SER A 143 14.78 -3.18 -7.59
C SER A 143 13.36 -3.21 -8.17
N PRO A 144 12.33 -3.05 -7.33
CA PRO A 144 10.96 -2.79 -7.79
C PRO A 144 10.79 -1.51 -8.63
N TYR A 145 11.67 -0.52 -8.44
CA TYR A 145 11.75 0.71 -9.24
C TYR A 145 12.56 0.52 -10.52
#